data_AF-A0A0R2PWF6-F1
#
_entry.id   AF-A0A0R2PWF6-F1
#
_cell.length_a   1.000
_cell.length_b   1.000
_cell.length_c   1.000
_cell.angle_alpha   90.00
_cell.angle_beta   90.00
_cell.angle_gamma   90.00
#
_symmetry.space_group_name_H-M   'P 1'
#
loop_
_entity.id
_entity.type
_entity.pdbx_description
1 polymer ?
#
loop_
_entity_poly.entity_id
_entity_poly.type
_entity_poly.pdbx_seq_one_letter_code
_entity_poly.pdbx_strand_id
1 'polypeptide(L)'
;MRGVRYGEVLAMFLRDTGLEAEVFGTQMLNDCPQALWDALDADAIAKDMGAVFVKLNGPRYWLLDGLGSKVAVVEPVFKDFNGIQMRRIATIPLGADFAAGAYVVRNVNRGAVFFFDAGKTVYELVDPEGRAFVMQARCVGVDPGMTEESLANLGERLALPEGWSYRTRVLDSELVIDTSATLATVVQDEFENTYTLP
;
A
#
# COMPACT_ATOMS: atom_id res chain seq x y z
N MET A 1 -3.47 -15.33 1.26
CA MET A 1 -3.09 -14.01 1.85
C MET A 1 -4.25 -13.05 1.97
N ARG A 2 -5.26 -13.15 1.09
CA ARG A 2 -6.46 -12.31 1.11
C ARG A 2 -7.11 -12.23 2.49
N GLY A 3 -7.48 -11.03 2.91
CA GLY A 3 -8.08 -10.76 4.22
C GLY A 3 -7.09 -10.72 5.39
N VAL A 4 -5.78 -10.91 5.17
CA VAL A 4 -4.78 -10.70 6.23
C VAL A 4 -4.61 -9.21 6.50
N ARG A 5 -4.80 -8.82 7.76
CA ARG A 5 -4.66 -7.44 8.22
C ARG A 5 -3.20 -7.07 8.44
N TYR A 6 -2.85 -5.84 8.09
CA TYR A 6 -1.53 -5.26 8.34
C TYR A 6 -1.60 -3.74 8.48
N GLY A 7 -0.53 -3.11 8.95
CA GLY A 7 -0.36 -1.66 8.95
C GLY A 7 1.06 -1.27 8.62
N GLU A 8 1.23 -0.01 8.21
CA GLU A 8 2.53 0.54 7.81
C GLU A 8 2.77 1.94 8.38
N VAL A 9 3.91 2.15 9.02
CA VAL A 9 4.42 3.45 9.45
C VAL A 9 5.44 3.91 8.42
N LEU A 10 5.14 5.02 7.75
CA LEU A 10 5.96 5.59 6.69
C LEU A 10 6.69 6.82 7.26
N ALA A 11 7.96 6.64 7.65
CA ALA A 11 8.79 7.72 8.18
C ALA A 11 9.53 8.43 7.05
N MET A 12 9.38 9.75 6.95
CA MET A 12 9.90 10.56 5.85
C MET A 12 11.16 11.28 6.27
N PHE A 13 12.23 11.10 5.51
CA PHE A 13 13.52 11.72 5.76
C PHE A 13 13.90 12.64 4.62
N LEU A 14 14.50 13.79 4.95
CA LEU A 14 15.15 14.62 3.97
C LEU A 14 16.55 14.04 3.70
N ARG A 15 16.84 13.79 2.43
CA ARG A 15 18.14 13.37 1.91
C ARG A 15 18.61 14.39 0.88
N ASP A 16 19.86 14.27 0.44
CA ASP A 16 20.42 15.17 -0.59
C ASP A 16 19.62 15.13 -1.91
N THR A 17 18.96 14.01 -2.21
CA THR A 17 18.13 13.81 -3.41
C THR A 17 16.65 14.15 -3.20
N GLY A 18 16.27 14.76 -2.07
CA GLY A 18 14.89 15.08 -1.70
C GLY A 18 14.32 14.14 -0.64
N LEU A 19 13.01 13.91 -0.66
CA LEU A 19 12.36 13.06 0.34
C LEU A 19 12.59 11.57 0.07
N GLU A 20 12.81 10.82 1.14
CA GLU A 20 12.88 9.37 1.15
C GLU A 20 11.99 8.81 2.27
N ALA A 21 11.16 7.81 1.95
CA ALA A 21 10.34 7.12 2.93
C ALA A 21 11.00 5.82 3.38
N GLU A 22 11.15 5.61 4.69
CA GLU A 22 11.33 4.28 5.25
C GLU A 22 9.97 3.69 5.64
N VAL A 23 9.63 2.54 5.07
CA VAL A 23 8.35 1.86 5.29
C VAL A 23 8.54 0.76 6.31
N PHE A 24 8.00 0.94 7.51
CA PHE A 24 7.92 -0.10 8.54
C PHE A 24 6.55 -0.74 8.47
N GLY A 25 6.48 -2.07 8.45
CA GLY A 25 5.21 -2.76 8.35
C GLY A 25 5.11 -4.01 9.21
N THR A 26 3.87 -4.41 9.51
CA THR A 26 3.54 -5.58 10.34
C THR A 26 3.43 -6.88 9.55
N GLN A 27 3.62 -6.85 8.23
CA GLN A 27 3.40 -8.00 7.36
C GLN A 27 4.22 -9.21 7.82
N MET A 28 3.53 -10.33 8.00
CA MET A 28 4.10 -11.59 8.51
C MET A 28 4.67 -11.52 9.93
N LEU A 29 4.37 -10.47 10.71
CA LEU A 29 4.79 -10.31 12.10
C LEU A 29 3.60 -10.30 13.07
N ASN A 30 2.57 -9.51 12.78
CA ASN A 30 1.34 -9.43 13.56
C ASN A 30 0.20 -8.85 12.70
N ASP A 31 -0.99 -8.85 13.27
CA ASP A 31 -2.25 -8.41 12.65
C ASP A 31 -2.54 -6.91 12.83
N CYS A 32 -1.54 -6.11 13.25
CA CYS A 32 -1.62 -4.66 13.45
C CYS A 32 -2.65 -4.20 14.52
N PRO A 33 -2.66 -4.76 15.75
CA PRO A 33 -3.79 -4.65 16.69
C PRO A 33 -4.46 -3.26 16.76
N GLN A 34 -5.79 -3.20 16.54
CA GLN A 34 -6.52 -1.94 16.37
C GLN A 34 -6.30 -0.95 17.51
N ALA A 35 -6.45 -1.40 18.77
CA ALA A 35 -6.27 -0.53 19.93
C ALA A 35 -4.86 0.05 20.06
N LEU A 36 -3.82 -0.70 19.66
CA LEU A 36 -2.45 -0.20 19.66
C LEU A 36 -2.20 0.77 18.50
N TRP A 37 -2.81 0.50 17.33
CA TRP A 37 -2.70 1.34 16.15
C TRP A 37 -3.36 2.70 16.37
N ASP A 38 -4.56 2.72 16.94
CA ASP A 38 -5.31 3.96 17.24
C ASP A 38 -4.60 4.83 18.28
N ALA A 39 -3.72 4.24 19.08
CA ALA A 39 -2.90 4.94 20.07
C ALA A 39 -1.53 5.39 19.52
N LEU A 40 -1.22 5.16 18.24
CA LEU A 40 -0.02 5.70 17.60
C LEU A 40 -0.11 7.22 17.47
N ASP A 41 0.98 7.90 17.80
CA ASP A 41 1.14 9.34 17.61
C ASP A 41 2.21 9.57 16.53
N ALA A 42 1.77 10.01 15.35
CA ALA A 42 2.66 10.22 14.21
C ALA A 42 3.75 11.27 14.48
N ASP A 43 3.43 12.34 15.22
CA ASP A 43 4.38 13.41 15.52
C ASP A 43 5.43 12.95 16.53
N ALA A 44 5.01 12.18 17.54
CA ALA A 44 5.93 11.56 18.49
C ALA A 44 6.86 10.55 17.81
N ILE A 45 6.33 9.72 16.89
CA ILE A 45 7.14 8.79 16.10
C ILE A 45 8.12 9.53 15.20
N ALA A 46 7.68 10.60 14.53
CA ALA A 46 8.54 11.40 13.67
C ALA A 46 9.72 11.98 14.45
N LYS A 47 9.44 12.53 15.63
CA LYS A 47 10.46 13.07 16.55
C LYS A 47 11.44 12.00 17.02
N ASP A 48 10.97 10.83 17.44
CA ASP A 48 11.82 9.71 17.88
C ASP A 48 12.73 9.21 16.74
N MET A 49 12.19 9.16 15.53
CA MET A 49 12.93 8.70 14.35
C MET A 49 13.86 9.77 13.76
N GLY A 50 13.72 11.04 14.13
CA GLY A 50 14.38 12.14 13.43
C GLY A 50 13.85 12.32 11.99
N ALA A 51 12.61 11.89 11.74
CA ALA A 51 11.92 12.06 10.47
C ALA A 51 11.32 13.47 10.39
N VAL A 52 11.18 13.99 9.17
CA VAL A 52 10.50 15.27 8.89
C VAL A 52 9.02 15.16 9.23
N PHE A 53 8.40 14.03 8.89
CA PHE A 53 7.04 13.67 9.28
C PHE A 53 6.83 12.15 9.14
N VAL A 54 5.74 11.66 9.68
CA VAL A 54 5.32 10.25 9.59
C VAL A 54 3.91 10.19 9.02
N LYS A 55 3.68 9.25 8.09
CA LYS A 55 2.34 8.86 7.64
C LYS A 55 1.99 7.50 8.24
N LEU A 56 0.89 7.43 8.98
CA LEU A 56 0.26 6.17 9.37
C LEU A 56 -0.57 5.67 8.18
N ASN A 57 -0.11 4.62 7.51
CA ASN A 57 -0.65 4.13 6.24
C ASN A 57 -1.47 2.84 6.47
N GLY A 58 -2.62 2.96 7.11
CA GLY A 58 -3.50 1.82 7.42
C GLY A 58 -4.46 2.07 8.57
N PRO A 59 -5.07 1.00 9.13
CA PRO A 59 -4.83 -0.42 8.85
C PRO A 59 -5.34 -0.84 7.46
N ARG A 60 -4.81 -1.95 6.95
CA ARG A 60 -5.05 -2.46 5.60
C ARG A 60 -5.34 -3.95 5.62
N TYR A 61 -5.99 -4.44 4.57
CA TYR A 61 -6.18 -5.87 4.33
C TYR A 61 -5.72 -6.22 2.92
N TRP A 62 -4.94 -7.29 2.81
CA TRP A 62 -4.48 -7.79 1.52
C TRP A 62 -5.65 -8.28 0.66
N LEU A 63 -5.59 -7.97 -0.62
CA LEU A 63 -6.49 -8.47 -1.68
C LEU A 63 -5.78 -9.44 -2.63
N LEU A 64 -4.46 -9.63 -2.46
CA LEU A 64 -3.69 -10.67 -3.15
C LEU A 64 -3.88 -12.03 -2.47
N ASP A 65 -3.75 -13.10 -3.24
CA ASP A 65 -3.94 -14.48 -2.79
C ASP A 65 -2.61 -15.12 -2.35
N GLY A 66 -1.49 -14.71 -2.96
CA GLY A 66 -0.13 -15.17 -2.60
C GLY A 66 0.96 -14.10 -2.74
N LEU A 67 2.05 -14.30 -1.99
CA LEU A 67 3.29 -13.51 -2.07
C LEU A 67 4.43 -14.41 -2.54
N GLY A 68 5.17 -13.97 -3.56
CA GLY A 68 6.41 -14.62 -3.98
C GLY A 68 7.64 -14.15 -3.20
N SER A 69 8.80 -14.62 -3.63
CA SER A 69 10.07 -14.25 -3.00
C SER A 69 10.35 -12.76 -3.23
N LYS A 70 10.67 -12.06 -2.15
CA LYS A 70 11.11 -10.67 -2.22
C LYS A 70 12.58 -10.62 -2.62
N VAL A 71 12.90 -9.89 -3.69
CA VAL A 71 14.27 -9.78 -4.22
C VAL A 71 14.92 -8.43 -3.93
N ALA A 72 14.13 -7.38 -3.65
CA ALA A 72 14.68 -6.11 -3.17
C ALA A 72 15.01 -6.25 -1.67
N VAL A 73 16.28 -6.53 -1.39
CA VAL A 73 16.79 -6.65 -0.03
C VAL A 73 16.82 -5.26 0.59
N VAL A 74 16.09 -5.11 1.69
CA VAL A 74 16.20 -3.97 2.59
C VAL A 74 16.68 -4.53 3.91
N GLU A 75 17.67 -3.88 4.53
CA GLU A 75 18.15 -4.29 5.84
C GLU A 75 16.97 -4.33 6.82
N PRO A 76 16.73 -5.50 7.46
CA PRO A 76 15.55 -5.72 8.29
C PRO A 76 15.75 -5.04 9.65
N VAL A 77 15.52 -3.73 9.69
CA VAL A 77 15.47 -2.98 10.95
C VAL A 77 14.12 -3.25 11.60
N PHE A 78 14.14 -3.91 12.75
CA PHE A 78 12.96 -4.07 13.59
C PHE A 78 12.81 -2.86 14.50
N LYS A 79 11.57 -2.39 14.64
CA LYS A 79 11.24 -1.28 15.54
C LYS A 79 9.88 -1.53 16.18
N ASP A 80 9.75 -1.16 17.44
CA ASP A 80 8.47 -1.14 18.14
C ASP A 80 7.84 0.24 18.01
N PHE A 81 6.58 0.28 17.62
CA PHE A 81 5.76 1.49 17.66
C PHE A 81 4.57 1.22 18.57
N ASN A 82 4.63 1.73 19.79
CA ASN A 82 3.55 1.61 20.78
C ASN A 82 3.12 0.14 21.03
N GLY A 83 4.08 -0.77 21.19
CA GLY A 83 3.82 -2.20 21.38
C GLY A 83 3.53 -2.97 20.09
N ILE A 84 3.55 -2.32 18.92
CA ILE A 84 3.44 -2.97 17.62
C ILE A 84 4.83 -3.19 17.06
N GLN A 85 5.27 -4.44 17.07
CA GLN A 85 6.51 -4.83 16.40
C GLN A 85 6.37 -4.70 14.89
N MET A 86 7.24 -3.91 14.26
CA MET A 86 7.30 -3.73 12.82
C MET A 86 8.72 -3.98 12.30
N ARG A 87 8.82 -4.23 11.00
CA ARG A 87 10.10 -4.34 10.30
C ARG A 87 10.12 -3.39 9.12
N ARG A 88 11.28 -2.79 8.83
CA ARG A 88 11.50 -2.04 7.59
C ARG A 88 11.36 -2.97 6.38
N ILE A 89 10.35 -2.73 5.56
CA ILE A 89 10.01 -3.54 4.40
C ILE A 89 10.30 -2.84 3.06
N ALA A 90 10.47 -1.53 3.04
CA ALA A 90 10.84 -0.81 1.82
C ALA A 90 11.51 0.52 2.15
N THR A 91 12.28 1.02 1.18
CA THR A 91 12.70 2.42 1.12
C THR A 91 12.22 3.00 -0.21
N ILE A 92 11.56 4.16 -0.18
CA ILE A 92 10.96 4.79 -1.36
C ILE A 92 11.60 6.16 -1.59
N PRO A 93 12.41 6.34 -2.66
CA PRO A 93 12.92 7.65 -3.01
C PRO A 93 11.79 8.47 -3.65
N LEU A 94 11.18 9.36 -2.86
CA LEU A 94 10.09 10.23 -3.31
C LEU A 94 10.60 11.44 -4.11
N GLY A 95 11.86 11.81 -3.90
CA GLY A 95 12.52 12.90 -4.62
C GLY A 95 12.12 14.29 -4.13
N ALA A 96 12.62 15.32 -4.81
CA ALA A 96 12.30 16.71 -4.51
C ALA A 96 10.89 17.11 -4.94
N ASP A 97 10.37 16.50 -6.02
CA ASP A 97 9.06 16.78 -6.60
C ASP A 97 7.94 15.94 -5.97
N PHE A 98 8.10 15.57 -4.68
CA PHE A 98 7.08 14.80 -3.96
C PHE A 98 5.75 15.55 -3.94
N ALA A 99 4.75 15.01 -4.64
CA ALA A 99 3.36 15.43 -4.53
C ALA A 99 2.61 14.44 -3.63
N ALA A 100 1.91 14.92 -2.60
CA ALA A 100 0.94 14.13 -1.84
C ALA A 100 -0.43 14.10 -2.56
N GLY A 101 -1.26 13.11 -2.25
CA GLY A 101 -2.64 13.03 -2.74
C GLY A 101 -3.01 11.71 -3.40
N ALA A 102 -4.31 11.53 -3.60
CA ALA A 102 -4.91 10.42 -4.33
C ALA A 102 -4.63 10.53 -5.84
N TYR A 103 -4.68 9.40 -6.54
CA TYR A 103 -4.48 9.27 -7.98
C TYR A 103 -3.10 9.74 -8.50
N VAL A 104 -2.14 9.95 -7.59
CA VAL A 104 -0.73 10.22 -7.94
C VAL A 104 -0.01 8.89 -8.15
N VAL A 105 0.44 8.64 -9.37
CA VAL A 105 1.22 7.45 -9.72
C VAL A 105 2.64 7.56 -9.15
N ARG A 106 3.10 6.49 -8.49
CA ARG A 106 4.43 6.39 -7.88
C ARG A 106 5.15 5.13 -8.31
N ASN A 107 6.47 5.20 -8.30
CA ASN A 107 7.34 4.04 -8.51
C ASN A 107 7.95 3.61 -7.18
N VAL A 108 7.83 2.33 -6.83
CA VAL A 108 8.27 1.77 -5.55
C VAL A 108 9.24 0.62 -5.79
N ASN A 109 10.44 0.72 -5.21
CA ASN A 109 11.43 -0.35 -5.27
C ASN A 109 11.14 -1.43 -4.19
N ARG A 110 10.15 -2.28 -4.45
CA ARG A 110 9.76 -3.38 -3.52
C ARG A 110 10.28 -4.76 -3.92
N GLY A 111 10.56 -5.00 -5.20
CA GLY A 111 11.06 -6.28 -5.70
C GLY A 111 10.17 -7.46 -5.30
N ALA A 112 8.86 -7.40 -5.54
CA ALA A 112 7.89 -8.38 -5.06
C ALA A 112 7.08 -9.00 -6.20
N VAL A 113 6.66 -10.25 -5.99
CA VAL A 113 5.73 -10.96 -6.89
C VAL A 113 4.41 -11.15 -6.15
N PHE A 114 3.32 -10.65 -6.71
CA PHE A 114 1.97 -10.81 -6.16
C PHE A 114 1.17 -11.76 -7.04
N PHE A 115 0.46 -12.69 -6.41
CA PHE A 115 -0.39 -13.67 -7.07
C PHE A 115 -1.86 -13.37 -6.75
N PHE A 116 -2.71 -13.41 -7.78
CA PHE A 116 -4.16 -13.39 -7.67
C PHE A 116 -4.71 -14.62 -8.39
N ASP A 117 -5.43 -15.47 -7.66
CA ASP A 117 -5.81 -16.78 -8.17
C ASP A 117 -6.92 -16.68 -9.24
N ALA A 118 -6.94 -17.63 -10.17
CA ALA A 118 -8.08 -17.78 -11.08
C ALA A 118 -9.40 -17.98 -10.29
N GLY A 119 -10.49 -17.44 -10.81
CA GLY A 119 -11.82 -17.43 -10.18
C GLY A 119 -11.98 -16.38 -9.08
N LYS A 120 -10.94 -15.61 -8.73
CA LYS A 120 -11.05 -14.51 -7.75
C LYS A 120 -11.46 -13.21 -8.42
N THR A 121 -12.19 -12.39 -7.67
CA THR A 121 -12.49 -11.02 -8.07
C THR A 121 -11.29 -10.12 -7.80
N VAL A 122 -10.91 -9.36 -8.81
CA VAL A 122 -10.02 -8.20 -8.71
C VAL A 122 -10.81 -6.91 -8.89
N TYR A 123 -10.29 -5.85 -8.28
CA TYR A 123 -10.86 -4.52 -8.27
C TYR A 123 -9.85 -3.60 -8.93
N GLU A 124 -10.26 -2.89 -9.98
CA GLU A 124 -9.34 -2.24 -10.90
C GLU A 124 -9.66 -0.76 -11.03
N LEU A 125 -8.64 0.09 -10.89
CA LEU A 125 -8.66 1.44 -11.42
C LEU A 125 -8.07 1.42 -12.82
N VAL A 126 -8.80 1.96 -13.79
CA VAL A 126 -8.33 2.10 -15.17
C VAL A 126 -8.08 3.57 -15.43
N ASP A 127 -6.85 3.90 -15.78
CA ASP A 127 -6.46 5.28 -16.06
C ASP A 127 -6.87 5.74 -17.48
N PRO A 128 -6.67 7.02 -17.84
CA PRO A 128 -7.05 7.55 -19.15
C PRO A 128 -6.35 6.89 -20.34
N GLU A 129 -5.20 6.23 -20.12
CA GLU A 129 -4.48 5.46 -21.13
C GLU A 129 -4.98 4.00 -21.24
N GLY A 130 -5.96 3.61 -20.42
CA GLY A 130 -6.52 2.27 -20.38
C GLY A 130 -5.69 1.27 -19.57
N ARG A 131 -4.70 1.73 -18.80
CA ARG A 131 -3.88 0.86 -17.94
C ARG A 131 -4.69 0.51 -16.69
N ALA A 132 -4.83 -0.78 -16.42
CA ALA A 132 -5.61 -1.30 -15.30
C ALA A 132 -4.72 -1.60 -14.09
N PHE A 133 -4.80 -0.76 -13.06
CA PHE A 133 -4.18 -0.96 -11.76
C PHE A 133 -5.06 -1.87 -10.90
N VAL A 134 -4.51 -2.97 -10.40
CA VAL A 134 -5.21 -3.96 -9.59
C VAL A 134 -5.04 -3.64 -8.11
N MET A 135 -6.14 -3.60 -7.36
CA MET A 135 -6.12 -3.34 -5.92
C MET A 135 -5.33 -4.44 -5.20
N GLN A 136 -4.17 -4.07 -4.66
CA GLN A 136 -3.37 -4.97 -3.83
C GLN A 136 -3.88 -5.00 -2.38
N ALA A 137 -4.42 -3.90 -1.88
CA ALA A 137 -4.87 -3.80 -0.50
C ALA A 137 -5.98 -2.76 -0.31
N ARG A 138 -7.03 -3.16 0.40
CA ARG A 138 -8.07 -2.23 0.88
C ARG A 138 -7.63 -1.59 2.19
N CYS A 139 -7.88 -0.29 2.34
CA CYS A 139 -7.59 0.45 3.56
C CYS A 139 -8.88 0.62 4.38
N VAL A 140 -8.75 0.58 5.70
CA VAL A 140 -9.85 0.89 6.64
C VAL A 140 -9.52 2.08 7.54
N GLY A 141 -8.39 2.76 7.28
CA GLY A 141 -7.96 3.94 8.05
C GLY A 141 -8.80 5.18 7.75
N VAL A 142 -9.26 5.35 6.50
CA VAL A 142 -10.13 6.48 6.10
C VAL A 142 -11.61 6.14 6.27
N ASP A 143 -12.01 4.93 5.85
CA ASP A 143 -13.37 4.40 6.02
C ASP A 143 -13.33 3.09 6.81
N PRO A 144 -13.55 3.13 8.13
CA PRO A 144 -13.57 1.93 8.97
C PRO A 144 -14.67 0.92 8.59
N GLY A 145 -15.72 1.35 7.87
CA GLY A 145 -16.81 0.50 7.41
C GLY A 145 -16.51 -0.28 6.13
N MET A 146 -15.36 -0.06 5.49
CA MET A 146 -15.02 -0.66 4.21
C MET A 146 -14.75 -2.17 4.33
N THR A 147 -15.64 -2.98 3.75
CA THR A 147 -15.49 -4.45 3.64
C THR A 147 -15.06 -4.87 2.24
N GLU A 148 -14.63 -6.12 2.05
CA GLU A 148 -14.30 -6.63 0.72
C GLU A 148 -15.54 -6.67 -0.20
N GLU A 149 -16.71 -7.01 0.35
CA GLU A 149 -17.98 -7.02 -0.39
C GLU A 149 -18.34 -5.62 -0.88
N SER A 150 -18.09 -4.59 -0.07
CA SER A 150 -18.36 -3.19 -0.44
C SER A 150 -17.56 -2.72 -1.66
N LEU A 151 -16.43 -3.38 -1.95
CA LEU A 151 -15.58 -3.03 -3.09
C LEU A 151 -16.26 -3.30 -4.44
N ALA A 152 -17.28 -4.17 -4.49
CA ALA A 152 -18.03 -4.45 -5.72
C ALA A 152 -18.62 -3.17 -6.35
N ASN A 153 -19.03 -2.22 -5.51
CA ASN A 153 -19.68 -0.97 -5.91
C ASN A 153 -18.85 0.26 -5.54
N LEU A 154 -17.56 0.10 -5.19
CA LEU A 154 -16.70 1.20 -4.74
C LEU A 154 -16.63 2.33 -5.77
N GLY A 155 -16.67 2.02 -7.07
CA GLY A 155 -16.66 3.02 -8.14
C GLY A 155 -17.76 4.10 -8.05
N GLU A 156 -18.89 3.80 -7.41
CA GLU A 156 -19.97 4.78 -7.20
C GLU A 156 -19.63 5.81 -6.11
N ARG A 157 -18.64 5.48 -5.26
CA ARG A 157 -18.19 6.31 -4.14
C ARG A 157 -16.90 7.05 -4.43
N LEU A 158 -16.18 6.68 -5.49
CA LEU A 158 -14.88 7.24 -5.82
C LEU A 158 -15.01 8.61 -6.50
N ALA A 159 -14.23 9.57 -6.03
CA ALA A 159 -14.01 10.86 -6.68
C ALA A 159 -12.96 10.71 -7.81
N LEU A 160 -13.32 9.93 -8.84
CA LEU A 160 -12.43 9.61 -9.94
C LEU A 160 -12.02 10.88 -10.74
N PRO A 161 -10.72 11.09 -11.01
CA PRO A 161 -10.29 12.14 -11.92
C PRO A 161 -10.82 11.92 -13.35
N GLU A 162 -10.80 12.97 -14.16
CA GLU A 162 -11.21 12.87 -15.56
C GLU A 162 -10.46 11.75 -16.31
N GLY A 163 -11.21 10.92 -17.03
CA GLY A 163 -10.69 9.79 -17.80
C GLY A 163 -10.41 8.52 -16.98
N TRP A 164 -10.40 8.58 -15.65
CA TRP A 164 -10.30 7.38 -14.82
C TRP A 164 -11.65 6.66 -14.73
N SER A 165 -11.60 5.34 -14.61
CA SER A 165 -12.76 4.50 -14.33
C SER A 165 -12.44 3.43 -13.31
N TYR A 166 -13.46 2.88 -12.68
CA TYR A 166 -13.36 1.76 -11.76
C TYR A 166 -14.16 0.57 -12.31
N ARG A 167 -13.61 -0.64 -12.19
CA ARG A 167 -14.33 -1.87 -12.53
C ARG A 167 -13.93 -3.03 -11.65
N THR A 168 -14.76 -4.07 -11.68
CA THR A 168 -14.44 -5.37 -11.08
C THR A 168 -14.36 -6.42 -12.17
N ARG A 169 -13.52 -7.43 -11.95
CA ARG A 169 -13.32 -8.52 -12.90
C ARG A 169 -13.07 -9.82 -12.15
N VAL A 170 -13.76 -10.89 -12.53
CA VAL A 170 -13.40 -12.24 -12.10
C VAL A 170 -12.28 -12.72 -13.02
N LEU A 171 -11.19 -13.21 -12.45
CA LEU A 171 -10.04 -13.69 -13.20
C LEU A 171 -10.33 -15.05 -13.84
N ASP A 172 -10.19 -15.17 -15.16
CA ASP A 172 -10.30 -16.48 -15.85
C ASP A 172 -9.03 -17.33 -15.68
N SER A 173 -7.90 -16.68 -15.44
CA SER A 173 -6.59 -17.28 -15.20
C SER A 173 -5.87 -16.56 -14.06
N GLU A 174 -4.89 -17.21 -13.44
CA GLU A 174 -4.04 -16.55 -12.44
C GLU A 174 -3.41 -15.27 -13.03
N LEU A 175 -3.44 -14.21 -12.23
CA LEU A 175 -2.75 -12.97 -12.53
C LEU A 175 -1.51 -12.89 -11.63
N VAL A 176 -0.34 -12.76 -12.26
CA VAL A 176 0.94 -12.58 -11.58
C VAL A 176 1.43 -11.17 -11.86
N ILE A 177 1.66 -10.40 -10.81
CA ILE A 177 2.26 -9.06 -10.89
C ILE A 177 3.69 -9.18 -10.38
N ASP A 178 4.65 -9.27 -11.30
CA ASP A 178 6.06 -9.46 -11.00
C ASP A 178 6.84 -8.15 -11.15
N THR A 179 7.27 -7.61 -10.02
CA THR A 179 8.10 -6.39 -9.93
C THR A 179 9.52 -6.71 -9.44
N SER A 180 9.98 -7.95 -9.63
CA SER A 180 11.32 -8.39 -9.20
C SER A 180 12.45 -7.72 -9.97
N ALA A 181 12.23 -7.40 -11.25
CA ALA A 181 13.22 -6.78 -12.13
C ALA A 181 12.96 -5.28 -12.41
N THR A 182 11.85 -4.72 -11.93
CA THR A 182 11.39 -3.37 -12.24
C THR A 182 10.82 -2.67 -11.02
N LEU A 183 10.69 -1.34 -11.07
CA LEU A 183 9.95 -0.63 -10.02
C LEU A 183 8.45 -0.93 -10.16
N ALA A 184 7.78 -1.11 -9.02
CA ALA A 184 6.34 -1.26 -8.99
C ALA A 184 5.65 0.08 -9.22
N THR A 185 4.71 0.15 -10.16
CA THR A 185 3.88 1.33 -10.38
C THR A 185 2.63 1.26 -9.52
N VAL A 186 2.48 2.19 -8.58
CA VAL A 186 1.47 2.17 -7.52
C VAL A 186 0.65 3.46 -7.52
N VAL A 187 -0.65 3.34 -7.25
CA VAL A 187 -1.56 4.47 -7.03
C VAL A 187 -2.44 4.22 -5.81
N GLN A 188 -2.84 5.29 -5.13
CA GLN A 188 -3.83 5.23 -4.05
C GLN A 188 -5.06 6.05 -4.42
N ASP A 189 -6.26 5.57 -4.10
CA ASP A 189 -7.49 6.40 -4.15
C ASP A 189 -7.63 7.26 -2.88
N GLU A 190 -8.69 8.06 -2.78
CA GLU A 190 -8.95 8.94 -1.64
C GLU A 190 -9.36 8.20 -0.36
N PHE A 191 -9.72 6.92 -0.45
CA PHE A 191 -9.89 6.04 0.72
C PHE A 191 -8.57 5.35 1.09
N GLU A 192 -7.49 5.69 0.40
CA GLU A 192 -6.16 5.10 0.51
C GLU A 192 -6.09 3.61 0.16
N ASN A 193 -7.06 3.05 -0.57
CA ASN A 193 -6.88 1.72 -1.15
C ASN A 193 -5.70 1.80 -2.12
N THR A 194 -4.85 0.77 -2.10
CA THR A 194 -3.61 0.76 -2.89
C THR A 194 -3.77 -0.19 -4.06
N TYR A 195 -3.43 0.29 -5.24
CA TYR A 195 -3.49 -0.43 -6.49
C TYR A 195 -2.10 -0.49 -7.13
N THR A 196 -1.78 -1.59 -7.78
CA THR A 196 -0.51 -1.82 -8.45
C THR A 196 -0.78 -2.16 -9.91
N LEU A 197 0.02 -1.60 -10.81
CA LEU A 197 -0.02 -1.98 -12.21
C LEU A 197 0.58 -3.40 -12.37
N PRO A 198 -0.09 -4.31 -13.10
CA PRO A 198 0.47 -5.60 -13.51
C PRO A 198 1.73 -5.49 -14.37
#